data_AF-A0A8K0MQM3-F1
#
_entry.id   AF-A0A8K0MQM3-F1
#
_cell.length_a   1.000
_cell.length_b   1.000
_cell.length_c   1.000
_cell.angle_alpha   90.00
_cell.angle_beta   90.00
_cell.angle_gamma   90.00
#
_symmetry.space_group_name_H-M   'P 1'
#
loop_
_entity.id
_entity.type
_entity.pdbx_description
1 polymer ?
#
loop_
_entity_poly.entity_id
_entity_poly.type
_entity_poly.pdbx_seq_one_letter_code
_entity_poly.pdbx_strand_id
1 'polypeptide(L)'
;MAMMYRIVAQALENEGLSDQYHPQEYLNFYCLGKREASSSESSPQTNTETRSVYSLSLEQASAQKFRRFMMYVHAKGMVVDDEYVM
;
A
#
# COMPACT_ATOMS: atom_id res chain seq x y z
N MET A 1 3.28 -11.03 -8.75
CA MET A 1 2.61 -11.99 -7.82
C MET A 1 1.76 -13.05 -8.51
N ALA A 2 1.53 -12.96 -9.83
CA ALA A 2 0.68 -13.91 -10.56
C ALA A 2 1.09 -15.39 -10.38
N MET A 3 2.39 -15.70 -10.42
CA MET A 3 2.88 -17.08 -10.27
C MET A 3 2.55 -17.68 -8.90
N MET A 4 2.71 -16.90 -7.81
CA MET A 4 2.40 -17.37 -6.45
C MET A 4 0.91 -17.64 -6.28
N TYR A 5 0.05 -16.73 -6.73
CA TYR A 5 -1.40 -16.94 -6.69
C TYR A 5 -1.85 -18.14 -7.52
N ARG A 6 -1.21 -18.38 -8.67
CA ARG A 6 -1.50 -19.55 -9.51
C ARG A 6 -1.21 -20.86 -8.78
N ILE A 7 -0.10 -20.93 -8.03
CA ILE A 7 0.25 -22.12 -7.24
C ILE A 7 -0.83 -22.40 -6.19
N VAL A 8 -1.24 -21.37 -5.44
CA VAL A 8 -2.30 -21.51 -4.43
C VAL A 8 -3.63 -21.93 -5.07
N ALA A 9 -4.03 -21.29 -6.17
CA ALA A 9 -5.26 -21.61 -6.88
C ALA A 9 -5.28 -23.06 -7.40
N GLN A 10 -4.17 -23.54 -7.96
CA GLN A 10 -4.06 -24.90 -8.45
C GLN A 10 -4.08 -25.93 -7.31
N ALA A 11 -3.51 -25.61 -6.14
CA ALA A 11 -3.63 -26.46 -4.97
C ALA A 11 -5.09 -26.58 -4.50
N LEU A 12 -5.83 -25.47 -4.46
CA LEU A 12 -7.26 -25.48 -4.12
C LEU A 12 -8.08 -26.31 -5.12
N GLU A 13 -7.76 -26.23 -6.42
CA GLU A 13 -8.43 -27.02 -7.46
C GLU A 13 -8.17 -28.52 -7.30
N ASN A 14 -6.93 -28.90 -7.04
CA ASN A 14 -6.55 -30.30 -6.85
C ASN A 14 -7.25 -30.94 -5.64
N GLU A 15 -7.53 -30.15 -4.60
CA GLU A 15 -8.25 -30.59 -3.40
C GLU A 15 -9.78 -30.45 -3.52
N GLY A 16 -10.30 -29.95 -4.65
CA GLY A 16 -11.74 -29.73 -4.85
C GLY A 16 -12.31 -28.59 -4.01
N LEU A 17 -11.46 -27.65 -3.59
CA LEU A 17 -11.77 -26.55 -2.66
C LEU A 17 -11.97 -25.19 -3.35
N SER A 18 -11.82 -25.12 -4.67
CA SER A 18 -11.91 -23.87 -5.44
C SER A 18 -13.23 -23.10 -5.31
N ASP A 19 -14.34 -23.79 -5.05
CA ASP A 19 -15.65 -23.15 -4.88
C ASP A 19 -15.89 -22.64 -3.45
N GLN A 20 -15.09 -23.11 -2.49
CA GLN A 20 -15.23 -22.76 -1.09
C GLN A 20 -14.25 -21.67 -0.65
N TYR A 21 -13.04 -21.69 -1.19
CA TYR A 21 -11.96 -20.79 -0.76
C TYR A 21 -11.34 -20.03 -1.91
N HIS A 22 -11.00 -18.76 -1.65
CA HIS A 22 -10.29 -17.91 -2.58
C HIS A 22 -8.78 -17.90 -2.28
N PRO A 23 -7.88 -17.84 -3.29
CA PRO A 23 -6.43 -17.80 -3.05
C PRO A 23 -5.94 -16.68 -2.13
N GLN A 24 -6.68 -15.56 -2.04
CA GLN A 24 -6.37 -14.46 -1.11
C GLN A 24 -6.65 -14.81 0.36
N GLU A 25 -7.30 -15.93 0.67
CA GLU A 25 -7.42 -16.40 2.05
C GLU A 25 -6.12 -17.02 2.57
N TYR A 26 -5.21 -17.42 1.66
CA TYR A 26 -3.94 -18.06 2.00
C TYR A 26 -2.73 -17.15 1.77
N LEU A 27 -2.81 -16.24 0.81
CA LEU A 27 -1.71 -15.34 0.46
C LEU A 27 -2.22 -13.92 0.21
N ASN A 28 -1.75 -12.97 1.01
CA ASN A 28 -2.13 -11.56 0.89
C ASN A 28 -0.92 -10.65 0.68
N PHE A 29 -1.15 -9.55 -0.04
CA PHE A 29 -0.17 -8.47 -0.22
C PHE A 29 -0.77 -7.15 0.23
N TYR A 30 -0.02 -6.44 1.07
CA TYR A 30 -0.40 -5.14 1.57
C TYR A 30 0.69 -4.12 1.28
N CYS A 31 0.29 -2.86 1.22
CA CYS A 31 1.19 -1.71 1.25
C CYS A 31 0.74 -0.76 2.35
N LEU A 32 1.64 0.14 2.74
CA LEU A 32 1.33 1.15 3.75
C LEU A 32 1.05 2.49 3.08
N GLY A 33 0.04 3.20 3.57
CA GLY A 33 -0.31 4.53 3.11
C GLY A 33 -0.87 5.34 4.27
N LYS A 34 -0.59 6.64 4.28
CA LYS A 34 -1.12 7.57 5.29
C LYS A 34 -2.01 8.60 4.60
N ARG A 35 -3.12 8.93 5.25
CA ARG A 35 -3.99 10.07 4.90
C ARG A 35 -4.17 10.95 6.13
N GLU A 36 -4.11 12.26 5.93
CA GLU A 36 -4.29 13.23 7.01
C GLU A 36 -5.52 14.10 6.77
N ALA A 37 -6.32 14.32 7.81
CA ALA A 37 -7.46 15.21 7.78
C ALA A 37 -7.02 16.68 7.64
N SER A 38 -7.86 17.52 7.04
CA SER A 38 -7.65 18.97 7.03
C SER A 38 -7.72 19.54 8.44
N SER A 39 -6.58 19.85 9.06
CA SER A 39 -6.56 20.58 10.33
C SER A 39 -6.61 22.09 10.07
N SER A 40 -7.35 22.82 10.92
CA SER A 40 -7.42 24.29 10.90
C SER A 40 -6.13 24.96 11.36
N GLU A 41 -5.25 24.24 12.08
CA GLU A 41 -3.96 24.75 12.56
C GLU A 41 -2.82 24.53 11.58
N SER A 42 -3.00 23.61 10.64
CA SER A 42 -2.14 23.43 9.47
C SER A 42 -2.79 24.08 8.26
N SER A 43 -3.06 25.40 8.31
CA SER A 43 -2.87 26.16 7.08
C SER A 43 -1.47 25.78 6.59
N PRO A 44 -1.28 25.29 5.35
CA PRO A 44 0.07 25.23 4.84
C PRO A 44 0.61 26.63 5.07
N GLN A 45 1.68 26.77 5.88
CA GLN A 45 2.49 27.96 5.77
C GLN A 45 2.70 28.10 4.28
N THR A 46 2.08 29.14 3.74
CA THR A 46 2.26 29.60 2.39
C THR A 46 3.71 30.09 2.31
N ASN A 47 4.68 29.18 2.41
CA ASN A 47 5.91 29.22 1.63
C ASN A 47 5.61 28.74 0.20
N THR A 48 4.39 29.00 -0.27
CA THR A 48 4.13 29.50 -1.62
C THR A 48 4.55 30.97 -1.73
N GLU A 49 5.70 31.34 -1.17
CA GLU A 49 6.51 32.35 -1.83
C GLU A 49 7.00 31.69 -3.13
N THR A 50 6.22 31.85 -4.20
CA THR A 50 6.73 31.82 -5.58
C THR A 50 7.54 30.57 -5.98
N ARG A 51 7.08 29.36 -5.66
CA ARG A 51 7.50 28.18 -6.45
C ARG A 51 6.33 27.76 -7.32
N SER A 52 6.46 28.13 -8.59
CA SER A 52 5.40 28.11 -9.60
C SER A 52 4.54 26.85 -9.54
N VAL A 53 3.22 27.04 -9.56
CA VAL A 53 2.22 25.98 -9.84
C VAL A 53 2.52 25.25 -11.17
N TYR A 54 3.43 25.81 -11.99
CA TYR A 54 3.95 25.24 -13.22
C TYR A 54 5.07 24.19 -13.06
N SER A 55 5.56 23.91 -11.85
CA SER A 55 6.68 22.96 -11.65
C SER A 55 6.35 21.70 -10.84
N LEU A 56 5.09 21.46 -10.47
CA LEU A 56 4.68 20.21 -9.83
C LEU A 56 4.20 19.21 -10.88
N SER A 57 4.57 17.94 -10.72
CA SER A 57 3.97 16.88 -11.50
C SER A 57 2.50 16.69 -11.11
N LEU A 58 1.70 16.11 -12.00
CA LEU A 58 0.27 15.87 -11.76
C LEU A 58 0.05 15.00 -10.50
N GLU A 59 0.96 14.05 -10.25
CA GLU A 59 0.93 13.17 -9.09
C GLU A 59 1.18 13.93 -7.80
N GLN A 60 2.12 14.87 -7.79
CA GLN A 60 2.43 15.70 -6.63
C GLN A 60 1.24 16.59 -6.27
N ALA A 61 0.64 17.25 -7.27
CA ALA A 61 -0.55 18.07 -7.07
C ALA A 61 -1.73 17.23 -6.52
N SER A 62 -1.92 16.01 -7.04
CA SER A 62 -2.95 15.08 -6.57
C SER A 62 -2.69 14.63 -5.12
N ALA A 63 -1.46 14.23 -4.80
CA ALA A 63 -1.08 13.80 -3.45
C ALA A 63 -1.31 14.90 -2.40
N GLN A 64 -0.94 16.16 -2.73
CA GLN A 64 -1.19 17.32 -1.88
C GLN A 64 -2.69 17.59 -1.71
N LYS A 65 -3.44 17.60 -2.81
CA LYS A 65 -4.90 17.85 -2.80
C LYS A 65 -5.65 16.82 -1.96
N PHE A 66 -5.33 15.54 -2.10
CA PHE A 66 -6.01 14.45 -1.38
C PHE A 66 -5.40 14.14 -0.01
N ARG A 67 -4.29 14.80 0.35
CA ARG A 67 -3.55 14.64 1.60
C ARG A 67 -3.26 13.18 1.94
N ARG A 68 -2.87 12.40 0.93
CA ARG A 68 -2.56 10.98 1.08
C ARG A 68 -1.34 10.62 0.26
N PHE A 69 -0.48 9.79 0.83
CA PHE A 69 0.70 9.28 0.14
C PHE A 69 1.11 7.91 0.66
N MET A 70 1.86 7.17 -0.14
CA MET A 70 2.42 5.89 0.30
C MET A 70 3.44 6.11 1.42
N MET A 71 3.42 5.22 2.40
CA MET A 71 4.50 5.12 3.38
C MET A 71 5.55 4.17 2.79
N TYR A 72 6.80 4.64 2.70
CA TYR A 72 7.87 3.83 2.12
C TYR A 72 8.24 2.68 3.05
N VAL A 73 7.93 1.44 2.61
CA VAL A 73 8.31 0.23 3.34
C VAL A 73 9.78 -0.08 3.03
N HIS A 74 10.67 0.40 3.89
CA HIS A 74 12.13 0.14 3.79
C HIS A 74 12.56 -1.10 4.59
N ALA A 75 11.62 -1.82 5.20
CA ALA A 75 11.90 -3.01 5.99
C ALA A 75 12.49 -4.13 5.12
N LYS A 76 13.38 -4.93 5.71
CA LYS A 76 13.82 -6.24 5.21
C LYS A 76 13.76 -7.15 6.41
N GLY A 77 12.65 -7.85 6.56
CA GLY A 77 12.45 -8.73 7.69
C GLY A 77 11.31 -9.70 7.45
N MET A 78 11.28 -10.74 8.25
CA MET A 78 10.31 -11.83 8.18
C MET A 78 10.02 -12.34 9.58
N VAL A 79 8.75 -12.55 9.90
CA VAL A 79 8.30 -13.18 11.16
C VAL A 79 7.62 -14.50 10.81
N VAL A 80 7.95 -15.57 11.54
CA VAL A 80 7.40 -16.91 11.32
C VAL A 80 6.97 -17.49 12.67
N ASP A 81 5.71 -17.91 12.75
CA ASP A 81 5.08 -18.58 13.90
C ASP A 81 5.24 -17.88 15.26
N ASP A 82 5.49 -16.56 15.27
CA ASP A 82 5.87 -15.76 16.45
C ASP A 82 7.13 -16.27 17.21
N GLU A 83 7.82 -17.29 16.68
CA GLU A 83 8.99 -17.91 17.29
C GLU A 83 10.31 -17.47 16.62
N TYR A 84 10.25 -17.00 15.37
CA TYR A 84 11.42 -16.63 14.59
C TYR A 84 11.27 -15.26 13.91
N VAL A 85 12.34 -14.45 13.96
CA VAL A 85 12.44 -13.14 13.32
C VAL A 85 13.79 -13.01 12.60
N MET A 86 13.75 -12.48 11.36
CA MET A 86 14.92 -12.12 10.55
C MET A 86 14.94 -10.64 10.21
#